data_AF-U4Q3P9-F1
#
_entry.id   AF-U4Q3P9-F1
#
_cell.length_a   1.000
_cell.length_b   1.000
_cell.length_c   1.000
_cell.angle_alpha   90.00
_cell.angle_beta   90.00
_cell.angle_gamma   90.00
#
_symmetry.space_group_name_H-M   'P 1'
#
loop_
_entity.id
_entity.type
_entity.pdbx_description
1 polymer ?
#
loop_
_entity_poly.entity_id
_entity_poly.type
_entity_poly.pdbx_seq_one_letter_code
_entity_poly.pdbx_strand_id
1 'polypeptide(L)'
;MSERNDRGFDLLVAAYIDARTAWQATSEPNGDLISEGTTFEALESASLALLRYQCFTLEVIRRKITVILASPDLYAMIREDEDEAGGVLRVFLSSLVPR
;
A
#
# COMPACT_ATOMS: atom_id res chain seq x y z
N MET A 1 -23.95 -0.23 -3.10
CA MET A 1 -22.82 0.57 -2.55
C MET A 1 -21.61 -0.30 -2.23
N SER A 2 -21.78 -1.47 -1.59
CA SER A 2 -20.67 -2.41 -1.28
C SER A 2 -19.86 -2.81 -2.52
N GLU A 3 -20.50 -3.30 -3.58
CA GLU A 3 -19.79 -3.82 -4.77
C GLU A 3 -18.89 -2.80 -5.49
N ARG A 4 -19.29 -1.52 -5.50
CA ARG A 4 -18.48 -0.44 -6.08
C ARG A 4 -17.26 -0.14 -5.22
N ASN A 5 -17.39 -0.29 -3.91
CA ASN A 5 -16.29 -0.13 -2.96
C ASN A 5 -15.30 -1.29 -3.10
N ASP A 6 -15.80 -2.52 -3.13
CA ASP A 6 -14.96 -3.71 -3.24
C ASP A 6 -14.14 -3.68 -4.55
N ARG A 7 -14.76 -3.27 -5.66
CA ARG A 7 -14.06 -3.07 -6.94
C ARG A 7 -13.04 -1.94 -6.90
N GLY A 8 -13.30 -0.86 -6.17
CA GLY A 8 -12.35 0.24 -6.00
C GLY A 8 -11.09 -0.21 -5.26
N PHE A 9 -11.27 -1.01 -4.20
CA PHE A 9 -10.14 -1.61 -3.48
C PHE A 9 -9.33 -2.56 -4.38
N ASP A 10 -10.00 -3.42 -5.15
CA ASP A 10 -9.34 -4.39 -6.04
C ASP A 10 -8.45 -3.71 -7.09
N LEU A 11 -8.91 -2.59 -7.65
CA LEU A 11 -8.13 -1.80 -8.62
C LEU A 11 -6.85 -1.23 -7.99
N LEU A 12 -6.92 -0.79 -6.73
CA LEU A 12 -5.73 -0.29 -6.03
C LEU A 12 -4.76 -1.41 -5.68
N VAL A 13 -5.28 -2.60 -5.32
CA VAL A 13 -4.42 -3.78 -5.08
C VAL A 13 -3.69 -4.18 -6.36
N ALA A 14 -4.40 -4.22 -7.49
CA ALA A 14 -3.78 -4.51 -8.78
C ALA A 14 -2.71 -3.47 -9.15
N ALA A 15 -3.01 -2.18 -9.02
CA ALA A 15 -2.07 -1.10 -9.32
C ALA A 15 -0.80 -1.18 -8.45
N TYR A 16 -0.95 -1.52 -7.17
CA TYR A 16 0.19 -1.75 -6.28
C TYR A 16 1.03 -2.96 -6.69
N ILE A 17 0.40 -4.10 -7.02
CA ILE A 17 1.11 -5.30 -7.48
C ILE A 17 1.91 -5.01 -8.76
N ASP A 18 1.31 -4.29 -9.71
CA ASP A 18 1.95 -3.91 -10.96
C ASP A 18 3.14 -2.97 -10.71
N ALA A 19 2.96 -1.94 -9.88
CA ALA A 19 4.03 -1.00 -9.53
C ALA A 19 5.18 -1.68 -8.78
N ARG A 20 4.85 -2.58 -7.83
CA ARG A 20 5.84 -3.37 -7.10
C ARG A 20 6.62 -4.28 -8.02
N THR A 21 5.95 -4.94 -8.96
CA THR A 21 6.61 -5.81 -9.94
C THR A 21 7.56 -5.00 -10.83
N ALA A 22 7.14 -3.82 -11.27
CA ALA A 22 7.98 -2.92 -12.07
C ALA A 22 9.20 -2.41 -11.28
N TRP A 23 9.02 -2.07 -10.02
CA TRP A 23 10.12 -1.68 -9.14
C TRP A 23 11.08 -2.86 -8.85
N GLN A 24 10.57 -4.05 -8.59
CA GLN A 24 11.41 -5.24 -8.40
C GLN A 24 12.28 -5.58 -9.61
N ALA A 25 11.83 -5.21 -10.81
CA ALA A 25 12.61 -5.37 -12.04
C ALA A 25 13.75 -4.35 -12.19
N THR A 26 13.85 -3.33 -11.33
CA THR A 26 14.95 -2.35 -11.35
C THR A 26 16.15 -2.76 -10.51
N SER A 27 16.19 -3.98 -9.99
CA SER A 27 17.29 -4.47 -9.17
C SER A 27 18.65 -4.26 -9.84
N GLU A 28 19.58 -3.65 -9.12
CA GLU A 28 20.98 -3.56 -9.49
C GLU A 28 21.63 -4.96 -9.58
N PRO A 29 22.81 -5.10 -10.22
CA PRO A 29 23.50 -6.39 -10.36
C PRO A 29 23.86 -7.09 -9.03
N ASN A 30 23.92 -6.34 -7.92
CA ASN A 30 24.09 -6.85 -6.56
C ASN A 30 22.77 -7.36 -5.94
N GLY A 31 21.63 -7.15 -6.60
CA GLY A 31 20.30 -7.47 -6.11
C GLY A 31 19.62 -6.36 -5.30
N ASP A 32 20.27 -5.20 -5.14
CA ASP A 32 19.70 -4.07 -4.42
C ASP A 32 18.65 -3.37 -5.28
N LEU A 33 17.54 -2.98 -4.65
CA LEU A 33 16.47 -2.25 -5.33
C LEU A 33 16.78 -0.76 -5.33
N ILE A 34 16.47 -0.10 -6.44
CA ILE A 34 16.69 1.34 -6.60
C ILE A 34 15.56 2.09 -5.90
N SER A 35 15.86 2.79 -4.81
CA SER A 35 14.90 3.59 -4.03
C SER A 35 14.73 5.02 -4.58
N GLU A 36 14.82 5.19 -5.89
CA GLU A 36 14.64 6.47 -6.58
C GLU A 36 14.16 6.26 -8.02
N GLY A 37 13.62 7.32 -8.62
CA GLY A 37 13.14 7.31 -10.00
C GLY A 37 11.71 6.81 -10.16
N THR A 38 11.25 6.78 -11.41
CA THR A 38 9.83 6.70 -11.75
C THR A 38 9.13 5.43 -11.29
N THR A 39 9.82 4.30 -11.23
CA THR A 39 9.25 3.02 -10.77
C THR A 39 9.10 2.97 -9.26
N PHE A 40 10.07 3.51 -8.51
CA PHE A 40 9.96 3.65 -7.06
C PHE A 40 8.86 4.65 -6.68
N GLU A 41 8.83 5.83 -7.31
CA GLU A 41 7.78 6.83 -7.08
C GLU A 41 6.37 6.28 -7.39
N ALA A 42 6.24 5.45 -8.43
CA ALA A 42 4.99 4.78 -8.76
C ALA A 42 4.57 3.77 -7.67
N LEU A 43 5.53 3.01 -7.12
CA LEU A 43 5.28 2.13 -5.98
C LEU A 43 4.85 2.90 -4.74
N GLU A 44 5.53 3.99 -4.39
CA GLU A 44 5.18 4.84 -3.24
C GLU A 44 3.76 5.41 -3.40
N SER A 45 3.44 5.93 -4.58
CA SER A 45 2.12 6.48 -4.89
C SER A 45 1.02 5.42 -4.77
N ALA A 46 1.22 4.23 -5.34
CA ALA A 46 0.28 3.12 -5.25
C ALA A 46 0.11 2.61 -3.81
N SER A 47 1.21 2.55 -3.05
CA SER A 47 1.21 2.19 -1.63
C SER A 47 0.40 3.17 -0.80
N LEU A 48 0.66 4.48 -0.95
CA LEU A 48 -0.10 5.52 -0.25
C LEU A 48 -1.59 5.51 -0.64
N ALA A 49 -1.92 5.25 -1.90
CA ALA A 49 -3.31 5.15 -2.35
C ALA A 49 -4.03 3.98 -1.66
N LEU A 50 -3.39 2.80 -1.58
CA LEU A 50 -3.90 1.67 -0.81
C LEU A 50 -4.07 2.03 0.67
N LEU A 51 -3.04 2.58 1.31
CA LEU A 51 -3.08 2.92 2.74
C LEU A 51 -4.16 3.97 3.06
N ARG A 52 -4.40 4.94 2.17
CA ARG A 52 -5.44 5.96 2.32
C ARG A 52 -6.84 5.49 1.97
N TYR A 53 -6.99 4.37 1.27
CA TYR A 53 -8.29 3.90 0.81
C TYR A 53 -9.25 3.64 1.98
N GLN A 54 -10.34 4.41 2.02
CA GLN A 54 -11.35 4.33 3.08
C GLN A 54 -12.13 3.01 2.98
N CYS A 55 -12.09 2.23 4.04
CA CYS A 55 -12.85 1.00 4.16
C CYS A 55 -14.26 1.32 4.68
N PHE A 56 -15.28 0.77 4.02
CA PHE A 56 -16.69 0.95 4.41
C PHE A 56 -17.35 -0.34 4.90
N THR A 57 -16.66 -1.48 4.75
CA THR A 57 -17.15 -2.80 5.15
C THR A 57 -16.06 -3.53 5.91
N LEU A 58 -16.47 -4.40 6.82
CA LEU A 58 -15.55 -5.26 7.57
C LEU A 58 -14.77 -6.20 6.64
N GLU A 59 -15.37 -6.60 5.52
CA GLU A 59 -14.72 -7.41 4.49
C GLU A 59 -13.52 -6.69 3.88
N VAL A 60 -13.69 -5.44 3.42
CA VAL A 60 -12.58 -4.65 2.86
C VAL A 60 -11.50 -4.39 3.89
N ILE A 61 -11.86 -4.14 5.16
CA ILE A 61 -10.88 -4.00 6.25
C ILE A 61 -10.00 -5.26 6.36
N ARG A 62 -10.62 -6.45 6.42
CA ARG A 62 -9.89 -7.72 6.52
C ARG A 62 -8.98 -7.96 5.32
N ARG A 63 -9.49 -7.68 4.11
CA ARG A 63 -8.71 -7.83 2.87
C ARG A 63 -7.52 -6.87 2.84
N LYS A 64 -7.72 -5.61 3.22
CA LYS A 64 -6.65 -4.62 3.31
C LYS A 64 -5.55 -5.01 4.30
N ILE A 65 -5.94 -5.46 5.50
CA ILE A 65 -4.99 -5.98 6.49
C ILE A 65 -4.22 -7.18 5.93
N THR A 66 -4.90 -8.11 5.25
CA THR A 66 -4.27 -9.28 4.64
C THR A 66 -3.23 -8.88 3.58
N VAL A 67 -3.57 -7.93 2.70
CA VAL A 67 -2.64 -7.43 1.67
C VAL A 67 -1.41 -6.79 2.30
N ILE A 68 -1.59 -5.95 3.32
CA ILE A 68 -0.48 -5.30 4.03
C ILE A 68 0.44 -6.32 4.70
N LEU A 69 -0.11 -7.28 5.43
CA LEU A 69 0.69 -8.30 6.12
C LEU A 69 1.40 -9.25 5.15
N ALA A 70 0.85 -9.46 3.95
CA ALA A 70 1.48 -10.26 2.89
C ALA A 70 2.56 -9.49 2.10
N SER A 71 2.69 -8.18 2.33
CA SER A 71 3.51 -7.27 1.53
C SER A 71 4.59 -6.62 2.39
N PRO A 72 5.84 -7.14 2.38
CA PRO A 72 6.91 -6.66 3.27
C PRO A 72 7.19 -5.16 3.17
N ASP A 73 7.13 -4.59 1.97
CA ASP A 73 7.36 -3.17 1.72
C ASP A 73 6.24 -2.27 2.26
N LEU A 74 4.97 -2.65 2.13
CA LEU A 74 3.85 -1.95 2.79
C LEU A 74 3.95 -2.04 4.31
N TYR A 75 4.30 -3.22 4.83
CA TYR A 75 4.47 -3.42 6.26
C TYR A 75 5.63 -2.59 6.82
N ALA A 76 6.75 -2.54 6.10
CA ALA A 76 7.89 -1.68 6.43
C ALA A 76 7.49 -0.20 6.42
N MET A 77 6.79 0.26 5.37
CA MET A 77 6.32 1.65 5.27
C MET A 77 5.42 2.08 6.43
N ILE A 78 4.59 1.17 6.96
CA ILE A 78 3.75 1.46 8.14
C ILE A 78 4.58 1.45 9.43
N ARG A 79 5.56 0.55 9.54
CA ARG A 79 6.34 0.33 10.77
C ARG A 79 7.47 1.33 10.93
N GLU A 80 8.18 1.67 9.86
CA GLU A 80 9.32 2.59 9.85
C GLU A 80 8.89 4.06 10.00
N ASP A 81 7.62 4.37 9.75
CA ASP A 81 6.99 5.66 10.05
C ASP A 81 6.80 5.92 11.56
N GLU A 82 7.04 4.93 12.43
CA GLU A 82 7.04 5.13 13.89
C GLU A 82 8.17 6.07 14.36
N ASP A 83 9.25 6.20 13.58
CA ASP A 83 10.43 7.00 13.98
C ASP A 83 10.33 8.49 13.60
N GLU A 84 9.48 8.87 12.64
CA GLU A 84 9.23 10.27 12.26
C GLU A 84 7.72 10.56 12.11
N ALA A 85 7.12 11.10 13.17
CA ALA A 85 5.76 11.67 13.23
C ALA A 85 4.55 10.73 13.05
N GLY A 86 4.71 9.42 12.77
CA GLY A 86 3.60 8.45 12.76
C GLY A 86 2.49 8.76 11.75
N GLY A 87 2.84 9.42 10.63
CA GLY A 87 1.89 9.90 9.64
C GLY A 87 1.21 8.78 8.86
N VAL A 88 1.99 7.83 8.36
CA VAL A 88 1.53 6.67 7.58
C VAL A 88 0.72 5.70 8.44
N LEU A 89 1.19 5.34 9.63
CA LEU A 89 0.43 4.46 10.54
C LEU A 89 -0.91 5.09 10.89
N ARG A 90 -0.93 6.38 11.22
CA ARG A 90 -2.16 7.10 11.52
C ARG A 90 -3.10 7.17 10.33
N VAL A 91 -2.58 7.41 9.13
CA VAL A 91 -3.37 7.41 7.88
C VAL A 91 -4.00 6.04 7.65
N PHE A 92 -3.21 4.96 7.80
CA PHE A 92 -3.70 3.60 7.66
C PHE A 92 -4.82 3.32 8.67
N LEU A 93 -4.59 3.52 9.97
CA LEU A 93 -5.60 3.27 11.01
C LEU A 93 -6.87 4.10 10.79
N SER A 94 -6.72 5.37 10.38
CA SER A 94 -7.85 6.26 10.11
C SER A 94 -8.69 5.78 8.92
N SER A 95 -8.07 5.12 7.93
CA SER A 95 -8.76 4.60 6.76
C SER A 95 -9.58 3.32 7.03
N LEU A 96 -9.35 2.65 8.18
CA LEU A 96 -10.06 1.42 8.52
C LEU A 96 -11.45 1.68 9.10
N VAL A 97 -11.66 2.85 9.72
CA VAL A 97 -12.92 3.19 10.40
C VAL A 97 -13.72 4.14 9.51
N PRO A 98 -14.94 3.79 9.08
CA PRO A 98 -15.82 4.71 8.37
C PRO A 98 -16.10 5.92 9.26
N ARG A 99 -15.94 7.13 8.73
CA ARG A 99 -16.40 8.36 9.38
C ARG A 99 -17.87 8.61 9.10
#